data_AF-A0A819KV41-F1
#
_entry.id   AF-A0A819KV41-F1
#
_cell.length_a   1.000
_cell.length_b   1.000
_cell.length_c   1.000
_cell.angle_alpha   90.00
_cell.angle_beta   90.00
_cell.angle_gamma   90.00
#
_symmetry.space_group_name_H-M   'P 1'
#
loop_
_entity.id
_entity.type
_entity.pdbx_description
1 polymer ?
#
loop_
_entity_poly.entity_id
_entity_poly.type
_entity_poly.pdbx_seq_one_letter_code
_entity_poly.pdbx_strand_id
1 'polypeptide(L)'
;MLCHWRYVLDNLFGDVKAVSCLGATHIKQRWDESGKPYTCTADDSAYATFELADNIIAHFNSSWCVRVRRDDLLTLWVDGTQGSAVAGLRNCYIQPYGATPRPVWNPDINSPIDFKENWAVVPDNQVYDNAFKIQWELFLRHVVKDEPFPWDLRAGAKGVQLAQK
;
A
#
# COMPACT_ATOMS: atom_id res chain seq x y z
N MET A 1 6.18 -6.73 5.96
CA MET A 1 5.11 -6.05 5.20
C MET A 1 4.34 -6.97 4.26
N LEU A 2 4.97 -7.94 3.58
CA LEU A 2 4.31 -8.81 2.58
C LEU A 2 3.01 -9.48 3.08
N CYS A 3 2.93 -9.89 4.35
CA CYS A 3 1.70 -10.45 4.91
C CYS A 3 0.50 -9.50 4.78
N HIS A 4 0.72 -8.18 4.91
CA HIS A 4 -0.34 -7.19 4.72
C HIS A 4 -0.68 -6.97 3.24
N TRP A 5 0.35 -6.96 2.39
CA TRP A 5 0.17 -6.80 0.95
C TRP A 5 -0.68 -7.90 0.33
N ARG A 6 -0.63 -9.12 0.89
CA ARG A 6 -1.50 -10.22 0.43
C ARG A 6 -2.97 -9.82 0.40
N TYR A 7 -3.51 -9.38 1.53
CA TYR A 7 -4.94 -9.08 1.59
C TYR A 7 -5.27 -7.71 0.98
N VAL A 8 -4.34 -6.75 0.96
CA VAL A 8 -4.57 -5.47 0.26
C VAL A 8 -4.75 -5.73 -1.24
N LEU A 9 -3.88 -6.55 -1.83
CA LEU A 9 -3.93 -6.87 -3.26
C LEU A 9 -5.16 -7.75 -3.58
N ASP A 10 -5.33 -8.88 -2.88
CA ASP A 10 -6.44 -9.82 -3.12
C ASP A 10 -7.82 -9.13 -3.05
N ASN A 11 -8.03 -8.19 -2.11
CA ASN A 11 -9.35 -7.58 -1.89
C ASN A 11 -9.61 -6.30 -2.71
N LEU A 12 -8.58 -5.62 -3.23
CA LEU A 12 -8.75 -4.37 -3.97
C LEU A 12 -8.48 -4.48 -5.46
N PHE A 13 -7.54 -5.34 -5.87
CA PHE A 13 -7.02 -5.36 -7.23
C PHE A 13 -7.11 -6.74 -7.88
N GLY A 14 -7.06 -7.81 -7.10
CA GLY A 14 -7.18 -9.19 -7.58
C GLY A 14 -6.18 -10.13 -6.92
N ASP A 15 -6.47 -11.43 -7.02
CA ASP A 15 -5.66 -12.47 -6.38
C ASP A 15 -4.18 -12.40 -6.82
N VAL A 16 -3.27 -12.44 -5.85
CA VAL A 16 -1.82 -12.53 -6.12
C VAL A 16 -1.48 -13.89 -6.75
N LYS A 17 -0.85 -13.86 -7.93
CA LYS A 17 -0.39 -15.04 -8.66
C LYS A 17 1.08 -15.35 -8.43
N ALA A 18 1.93 -14.31 -8.45
CA ALA A 18 3.37 -14.45 -8.29
C ALA A 18 3.98 -13.21 -7.64
N VAL A 19 5.16 -13.38 -7.05
CA VAL A 19 5.97 -12.29 -6.48
C VAL A 19 7.44 -12.48 -6.82
N SER A 20 8.10 -11.39 -7.21
CA SER A 20 9.56 -11.26 -7.23
C SER A 20 9.95 -10.21 -6.21
N CYS A 21 10.78 -10.58 -5.22
CA CYS A 21 11.10 -9.72 -4.09
C CYS A 21 12.59 -9.72 -3.74
N LEU A 22 13.15 -8.53 -3.53
CA LEU A 22 14.50 -8.32 -3.03
C LEU A 22 14.44 -7.70 -1.63
N GLY A 23 14.93 -8.41 -0.62
CA GLY A 23 15.17 -7.88 0.73
C GLY A 23 16.58 -7.31 0.87
N ALA A 24 16.75 -6.29 1.72
CA ALA A 24 18.02 -5.68 2.04
C ALA A 24 18.07 -5.18 3.49
N THR A 25 19.26 -5.24 4.08
CA THR A 25 19.61 -4.55 5.34
C THR A 25 20.52 -3.37 5.02
N HIS A 26 19.99 -2.16 4.92
CA HIS A 26 20.80 -0.97 4.60
C HIS A 26 21.56 -0.44 5.82
N ILE A 27 20.95 -0.46 7.00
CA ILE A 27 21.58 -0.02 8.25
C ILE A 27 22.11 -1.24 9.01
N LYS A 28 23.43 -1.46 8.97
CA LYS A 28 24.08 -2.66 9.53
C LYS A 28 24.18 -2.67 11.06
N GLN A 29 24.07 -1.51 11.71
CA GLN A 29 24.15 -1.37 13.17
C GLN A 29 23.10 -0.39 13.67
N ARG A 30 22.38 -0.77 14.72
CA ARG A 30 21.43 0.07 15.45
C ARG A 30 21.75 0.04 16.94
N TRP A 31 20.97 0.77 17.73
CA TRP A 31 21.10 0.86 19.18
C TRP A 31 19.83 0.32 19.82
N ASP A 32 19.97 -0.50 20.85
CA ASP A 32 18.84 -0.99 21.64
C ASP A 32 18.28 0.12 22.55
N GLU A 33 17.16 -0.17 23.20
CA GLU A 33 16.44 0.76 24.08
C GLU A 33 17.24 1.14 25.34
N SER A 34 18.30 0.39 25.68
CA SER A 34 19.25 0.71 26.75
C SER A 34 20.49 1.46 26.26
N GLY A 35 20.54 1.82 24.97
CA GLY A 35 21.67 2.54 24.37
C GLY A 35 22.91 1.67 24.12
N LYS A 36 22.75 0.37 23.86
CA LYS A 36 23.85 -0.52 23.43
C LYS A 36 23.78 -0.82 21.93
N PRO A 37 24.90 -0.81 21.19
CA PRO A 37 24.88 -1.10 19.76
C PRO A 37 24.69 -2.60 19.50
N TYR A 38 23.97 -2.93 18.42
CA TYR A 38 23.78 -4.31 17.93
C TYR A 38 23.84 -4.40 16.40
N THR A 39 24.29 -5.54 15.88
CA THR A 39 24.29 -5.85 14.44
C THR A 39 22.89 -6.21 13.97
N CYS A 40 22.40 -5.52 12.94
CA CYS A 40 21.09 -5.80 12.35
C CYS A 40 21.17 -7.02 11.43
N THR A 41 20.31 -8.01 11.69
CA THR A 41 20.22 -9.26 10.91
C THR A 41 18.95 -9.36 10.08
N ALA A 42 17.94 -8.54 10.38
CA ALA A 42 16.69 -8.48 9.62
C ALA A 42 16.80 -7.55 8.41
N ASP A 43 15.96 -7.80 7.40
CA ASP A 43 15.77 -6.88 6.28
C ASP A 43 15.07 -5.60 6.80
N ASP A 44 15.64 -4.43 6.51
CA ASP A 44 15.02 -3.13 6.83
C ASP A 44 14.32 -2.49 5.63
N SER A 45 14.50 -3.09 4.45
CA SER A 45 13.93 -2.66 3.18
C SER A 45 13.62 -3.87 2.29
N ALA A 46 12.52 -3.77 1.53
CA ALA A 46 12.12 -4.77 0.56
C ALA A 46 11.50 -4.10 -0.67
N TYR A 47 11.84 -4.65 -1.84
CA TYR A 47 11.40 -4.19 -3.16
C TYR A 47 10.69 -5.36 -3.83
N ALA A 48 9.37 -5.27 -3.99
CA ALA A 48 8.55 -6.40 -4.43
C ALA A 48 7.68 -6.03 -5.64
N THR A 49 7.69 -6.88 -6.66
CA THR A 49 6.79 -6.80 -7.81
C THR A 49 5.87 -8.02 -7.81
N PHE A 50 4.58 -7.79 -8.00
CA PHE A 50 3.53 -8.80 -7.97
C PHE A 50 2.83 -8.89 -9.32
N GLU A 51 2.53 -10.11 -9.74
CA GLU A 51 1.55 -10.38 -10.78
C GLU A 51 0.22 -10.74 -10.12
N LEU A 52 -0.86 -10.09 -10.54
CA LEU A 52 -2.21 -10.34 -10.02
C LEU A 52 -3.12 -10.98 -11.08
N ALA A 53 -4.35 -11.29 -10.68
CA ALA A 53 -5.44 -11.54 -11.62
C ALA A 53 -5.57 -10.41 -12.66
N ASP A 54 -6.15 -10.74 -13.82
CA ASP A 54 -6.43 -9.78 -14.91
C ASP A 54 -5.22 -8.99 -15.44
N ASN A 55 -4.02 -9.57 -15.34
CA ASN A 55 -2.75 -9.01 -15.82
C ASN A 55 -2.38 -7.67 -15.15
N ILE A 56 -2.88 -7.40 -13.95
CA ILE A 56 -2.47 -6.24 -13.16
C ILE A 56 -1.09 -6.51 -12.57
N ILE A 57 -0.20 -5.53 -12.69
CA ILE A 57 1.13 -5.54 -12.07
C ILE A 57 1.15 -4.51 -10.95
N ALA A 58 1.62 -4.93 -9.78
CA ALA A 58 1.79 -4.06 -8.63
C ALA A 58 3.25 -4.05 -8.18
N HIS A 59 3.79 -2.87 -7.88
CA HIS A 59 5.16 -2.72 -7.38
C HIS A 59 5.18 -1.93 -6.07
N PHE A 60 5.81 -2.52 -5.05
CA PHE A 60 5.81 -2.00 -3.69
C PHE A 60 7.24 -1.81 -3.19
N ASN A 61 7.52 -0.58 -2.77
CA ASN A 61 8.72 -0.23 -2.01
C ASN A 61 8.36 -0.12 -0.53
N SER A 62 8.91 -1.01 0.30
CA SER A 62 8.70 -1.01 1.75
C SER A 62 10.05 -0.79 2.45
N SER A 63 10.23 0.32 3.17
CA SER A 63 11.51 0.60 3.83
C SER A 63 11.34 1.41 5.11
N TRP A 64 12.10 1.02 6.14
CA TRP A 64 12.30 1.79 7.36
C TRP A 64 13.43 2.81 7.24
N CYS A 65 14.14 2.83 6.10
CA CYS A 65 15.34 3.60 5.85
C CYS A 65 15.14 4.64 4.72
N VAL A 66 13.89 5.08 4.51
CA VAL A 66 13.53 6.07 3.49
C VAL A 66 12.99 7.34 4.14
N ARG A 67 13.38 8.51 3.64
CA ARG A 67 12.81 9.80 4.03
C ARG A 67 11.53 10.05 3.24
N VAL A 68 10.54 10.69 3.87
CA VAL A 68 9.20 10.85 3.29
C VAL A 68 9.16 12.14 2.46
N ARG A 69 8.96 11.99 1.14
CA ARG A 69 8.59 13.09 0.23
C ARG A 69 7.43 12.64 -0.66
N ARG A 70 6.26 12.53 -0.05
CA ARG A 70 5.00 12.01 -0.58
C ARG A 70 3.89 12.37 0.41
N ASP A 71 2.63 12.11 0.07
CA ASP A 71 1.50 12.69 0.80
C ASP A 71 1.28 12.04 2.18
N ASP A 72 1.78 10.82 2.41
CA ASP A 72 1.59 10.11 3.69
C ASP A 72 2.69 9.04 3.93
N LEU A 73 2.65 8.32 5.05
CA LEU A 73 3.54 7.21 5.43
C LEU A 73 3.31 5.94 4.61
N LEU A 74 2.11 5.73 4.07
CA LEU A 74 1.80 4.76 3.01
C LEU A 74 1.18 5.53 1.86
N THR A 75 1.56 5.21 0.62
CA THR A 75 0.95 5.82 -0.57
C THR A 75 0.73 4.73 -1.59
N LEU A 76 -0.51 4.57 -2.05
CA LEU A 76 -0.90 3.62 -3.08
C LEU A 76 -1.32 4.40 -4.32
N TRP A 77 -0.57 4.23 -5.40
CA TRP A 77 -0.89 4.79 -6.70
C TRP A 77 -1.56 3.72 -7.56
N VAL A 78 -2.72 4.03 -8.13
CA VAL A 78 -3.51 3.11 -8.93
C VAL A 78 -3.87 3.81 -10.23
N ASP A 79 -3.41 3.26 -11.36
CA ASP A 79 -3.69 3.79 -12.69
C ASP A 79 -4.65 2.85 -13.43
N GLY A 80 -5.72 3.43 -13.96
CA GLY A 80 -6.73 2.73 -14.74
C GLY A 80 -6.97 3.39 -16.08
N THR A 81 -7.83 2.77 -16.91
CA THR A 81 -8.13 3.26 -18.27
C THR A 81 -8.94 4.55 -18.30
N GLN A 82 -9.65 4.88 -17.21
CA GLN A 82 -10.53 6.07 -17.12
C GLN A 82 -10.03 7.12 -16.13
N GLY A 83 -8.87 6.92 -15.54
CA GLY A 83 -8.29 7.82 -14.56
C GLY A 83 -7.41 7.09 -13.55
N SER A 84 -6.88 7.86 -12.61
CA SER A 84 -5.94 7.41 -11.60
C SER A 84 -6.36 7.86 -10.20
N ALA A 85 -5.86 7.15 -9.19
CA ALA A 85 -6.03 7.50 -7.78
C ALA A 85 -4.70 7.39 -7.01
N VAL A 86 -4.51 8.27 -6.03
CA VAL A 86 -3.41 8.23 -5.06
C VAL A 86 -4.00 8.25 -3.66
N ALA A 87 -3.92 7.12 -2.95
CA ALA A 87 -4.47 6.96 -1.62
C ALA A 87 -3.37 6.94 -0.54
N GLY A 88 -3.56 7.75 0.50
CA GLY A 88 -2.81 7.69 1.76
C GLY A 88 -3.53 6.85 2.82
N LEU A 89 -3.24 7.10 4.10
CA LEU A 89 -3.94 6.46 5.22
C LEU A 89 -5.33 7.06 5.47
N ARG A 90 -5.54 8.31 5.06
CA ARG A 90 -6.77 9.07 5.34
C ARG A 90 -7.39 9.70 4.09
N ASN A 91 -6.57 10.32 3.25
CA ASN A 91 -7.05 11.02 2.05
C ASN A 91 -6.83 10.16 0.80
N CYS A 92 -7.70 10.35 -0.19
CA CYS A 92 -7.52 9.84 -1.54
C CYS A 92 -7.67 10.98 -2.54
N TYR A 93 -6.77 11.03 -3.51
CA TYR A 93 -6.78 11.99 -4.61
C TYR A 93 -7.11 11.25 -5.90
N ILE A 94 -7.91 11.86 -6.77
CA ILE A 94 -8.27 11.29 -8.07
C ILE A 94 -8.00 12.26 -9.22
N GLN A 95 -7.66 11.69 -10.37
CA GLN A 95 -7.59 12.42 -11.64
C GLN A 95 -8.29 11.60 -12.72
N PRO A 96 -9.51 11.99 -13.14
CA PRO A 96 -10.17 11.33 -14.27
C PRO A 96 -9.42 11.62 -15.57
N TYR A 97 -9.54 10.73 -16.56
CA TYR A 97 -8.87 10.86 -17.87
C TYR A 97 -9.07 12.24 -18.51
N GLY A 98 -10.29 12.79 -18.45
CA GLY A 98 -10.61 14.10 -19.02
C GLY A 98 -9.94 15.30 -18.32
N ALA A 99 -9.39 15.10 -17.12
CA ALA A 99 -8.66 16.12 -16.37
C ALA A 99 -7.13 15.97 -16.49
N THR A 100 -6.63 14.91 -17.14
CA THR A 100 -5.19 14.69 -17.29
C THR A 100 -4.57 15.74 -18.22
N PRO A 101 -3.56 16.50 -17.76
CA PRO A 101 -2.92 17.51 -18.60
C PRO A 101 -2.11 16.85 -19.72
N ARG A 102 -1.78 17.63 -20.76
CA ARG A 102 -0.89 17.21 -21.85
C ARG A 102 0.46 17.93 -21.75
N PRO A 103 1.34 17.57 -20.78
CA PRO A 103 2.64 18.20 -20.65
C PRO A 103 3.53 17.85 -21.86
N VAL A 104 4.46 18.75 -22.18
CA VAL A 104 5.54 18.49 -23.15
C VAL A 104 6.85 18.39 -22.37
N TRP A 105 7.61 17.34 -22.62
CA TRP A 105 8.91 17.16 -21.99
C TRP A 105 9.89 18.22 -22.48
N ASN A 106 10.38 19.05 -21.57
CA ASN A 106 11.43 20.03 -21.84
C ASN A 106 12.33 20.15 -20.60
N PRO A 107 13.60 19.71 -20.66
CA PRO A 107 14.52 19.79 -19.53
C PRO A 107 15.15 21.18 -19.33
N ASP A 108 15.04 22.08 -20.31
CA ASP A 108 15.71 23.40 -20.28
C ASP A 108 14.93 24.44 -19.48
N ILE A 109 13.66 24.15 -19.15
CA ILE A 109 12.79 25.05 -18.39
C ILE A 109 12.03 24.30 -17.29
N ASN A 110 11.60 25.04 -16.27
CA ASN A 110 10.68 24.49 -15.28
C ASN A 110 9.33 24.15 -15.93
N SER A 111 8.71 23.06 -15.49
CA SER A 111 7.33 22.74 -15.86
C SER A 111 6.42 23.91 -15.48
N PRO A 112 5.61 24.44 -16.41
CA PRO A 112 4.62 25.46 -16.08
C PRO A 112 3.39 24.88 -15.36
N ILE A 113 3.31 23.54 -15.25
CA ILE A 113 2.21 22.81 -14.63
C ILE A 113 2.65 22.36 -13.24
N ASP A 114 1.86 22.71 -12.22
CA ASP A 114 1.89 22.01 -10.94
C ASP A 114 1.05 20.74 -11.04
N PHE A 115 1.70 19.58 -11.06
CA PHE A 115 1.01 18.31 -11.24
C PHE A 115 0.15 17.92 -10.05
N LYS A 116 0.44 18.40 -8.84
CA LYS A 116 -0.32 18.04 -7.63
C LYS A 116 -1.67 18.75 -7.59
N GLU A 117 -1.72 20.00 -8.03
CA GLU A 117 -2.96 20.80 -8.06
C GLU A 117 -3.99 20.29 -9.08
N ASN A 118 -3.58 19.43 -10.02
CA ASN A 118 -4.48 18.83 -11.01
C ASN A 118 -5.24 17.58 -10.51
N TRP A 119 -5.20 17.30 -9.20
CA TRP A 119 -5.92 16.19 -8.59
C TRP A 119 -7.05 16.70 -7.70
N ALA A 120 -8.19 16.03 -7.75
CA ALA A 120 -9.31 16.32 -6.86
C ALA A 120 -9.24 15.43 -5.61
N VAL A 121 -9.49 16.01 -4.44
CA VAL A 121 -9.64 15.25 -3.19
C VAL A 121 -10.99 14.53 -3.20
N VAL A 122 -11.00 13.24 -2.88
CA VAL A 122 -12.23 12.49 -2.65
C VAL A 122 -12.85 12.96 -1.33
N PRO A 123 -14.12 13.44 -1.32
CA PRO A 123 -14.74 13.93 -0.10
C PRO A 123 -15.09 12.79 0.87
N ASP A 124 -15.02 13.10 2.17
CA ASP A 124 -15.49 12.22 3.22
C ASP A 124 -17.03 12.21 3.26
N ASN A 125 -17.64 11.19 2.66
CA ASN A 125 -19.09 11.04 2.64
C ASN A 125 -19.66 10.31 3.87
N GLN A 126 -18.79 9.87 4.78
CA GLN A 126 -19.16 9.15 6.01
C GLN A 126 -18.10 9.33 7.10
N VAL A 127 -18.47 8.98 8.33
CA VAL A 127 -17.53 8.97 9.46
C VAL A 127 -16.80 7.62 9.51
N TYR A 128 -15.47 7.66 9.49
CA TYR A 128 -14.63 6.47 9.66
C TYR A 128 -14.24 6.28 11.13
N ASP A 129 -14.81 5.25 11.76
CA ASP A 129 -14.43 4.83 13.12
C ASP A 129 -13.11 4.02 13.11
N ASN A 130 -12.64 3.60 14.29
CA ASN A 130 -11.47 2.76 14.45
C ASN A 130 -11.62 1.43 13.69
N ALA A 131 -10.73 1.17 12.73
CA ALA A 131 -10.79 -0.01 11.88
C ALA A 131 -10.74 -1.35 12.66
N PHE A 132 -9.99 -1.41 13.77
CA PHE A 132 -9.91 -2.62 14.60
C PHE A 132 -11.24 -2.87 15.33
N LYS A 133 -11.88 -1.82 15.87
CA LYS A 133 -13.22 -1.91 16.46
C LYS A 133 -14.24 -2.43 15.45
N ILE A 134 -14.23 -1.90 14.22
CA ILE A 134 -15.13 -2.35 13.16
C ILE A 134 -14.90 -3.83 12.82
N GLN A 135 -13.65 -4.28 12.69
CA GLN A 135 -13.38 -5.70 12.43
C GLN A 135 -13.83 -6.61 13.58
N TRP A 136 -13.70 -6.15 14.83
CA TRP A 136 -14.25 -6.84 16.00
C TRP A 136 -15.77 -6.97 15.95
N GLU A 137 -16.49 -5.90 15.61
CA GLU A 137 -17.94 -5.93 15.44
C GLU A 137 -18.36 -6.92 14.34
N LEU A 138 -17.66 -6.91 13.20
CA LEU A 138 -17.92 -7.85 12.10
C LEU A 138 -17.69 -9.30 12.53
N PHE A 139 -16.61 -9.59 13.27
CA PHE A 139 -16.34 -10.93 13.78
C PHE A 139 -17.39 -11.39 14.80
N LEU A 140 -17.81 -10.53 15.73
CA LEU A 140 -18.86 -10.86 16.70
C LEU A 140 -20.21 -11.12 16.01
N ARG A 141 -20.55 -10.34 14.98
CA ARG A 141 -21.76 -10.58 14.17
C ARG A 141 -21.69 -11.89 13.41
N HIS A 142 -20.53 -12.24 12.85
CA HIS A 142 -20.32 -13.56 12.25
C HIS A 142 -20.59 -14.68 13.25
N VAL A 143 -20.00 -14.62 14.45
CA VAL A 143 -20.14 -15.67 15.48
C VAL A 143 -21.58 -15.79 15.99
N VAL A 144 -22.27 -14.67 16.21
CA VAL A 144 -23.61 -14.66 16.85
C VAL A 144 -24.75 -14.77 15.85
N LYS A 145 -24.57 -14.25 14.62
CA LYS A 145 -25.63 -14.12 13.61
C LYS A 145 -25.36 -14.89 12.31
N ASP A 146 -24.25 -15.62 12.22
CA ASP A 146 -23.83 -16.35 11.02
C ASP A 146 -23.67 -15.44 9.78
N GLU A 147 -23.29 -14.18 9.99
CA GLU A 147 -23.02 -13.26 8.89
C GLU A 147 -21.71 -13.62 8.16
N PRO A 148 -21.58 -13.40 6.84
CA PRO A 148 -20.35 -13.70 6.11
C PRO A 148 -19.12 -12.97 6.66
N PHE A 149 -18.01 -13.70 6.84
CA PHE A 149 -16.75 -13.16 7.34
C PHE A 149 -15.55 -13.73 6.57
N PRO A 150 -15.02 -12.99 5.58
CA PRO A 150 -13.97 -13.50 4.69
C PRO A 150 -12.56 -13.49 5.31
N TRP A 151 -12.35 -12.83 6.46
CA TRP A 151 -11.03 -12.61 7.06
C TRP A 151 -10.69 -13.65 8.14
N ASP A 152 -10.86 -14.93 7.81
CA ASP A 152 -10.60 -16.05 8.70
C ASP A 152 -9.10 -16.39 8.87
N LEU A 153 -8.81 -17.47 9.60
CA LEU A 153 -7.43 -17.95 9.77
C LEU A 153 -6.78 -18.39 8.45
N ARG A 154 -7.57 -18.82 7.46
CA ARG A 154 -7.05 -19.18 6.13
C ARG A 154 -6.60 -17.94 5.37
N ALA A 155 -7.30 -16.81 5.51
CA ALA A 155 -6.84 -15.51 5.02
C ALA A 155 -5.53 -15.09 5.70
N GLY A 156 -5.38 -15.35 7.01
CA GLY A 156 -4.10 -15.17 7.72
C GLY A 156 -2.97 -16.04 7.16
N ALA A 157 -3.25 -17.32 6.90
CA ALA A 157 -2.28 -18.26 6.34
C ALA A 157 -1.81 -17.85 4.93
N LYS A 158 -2.71 -17.31 4.08
CA LYS A 158 -2.36 -16.73 2.78
C LYS A 158 -1.31 -15.60 2.90
N GLY A 159 -1.36 -14.82 3.98
CA GLY A 159 -0.38 -13.76 4.26
C GLY A 159 1.02 -14.33 4.51
N VAL A 160 1.11 -15.39 5.32
CA VAL A 160 2.37 -16.10 5.58
C VAL A 160 2.89 -16.78 4.30
N GLN A 161 1.99 -17.40 3.52
CA GLN A 161 2.32 -18.01 2.23
C GLN A 161 3.00 -17.02 1.27
N LEU A 162 2.57 -15.75 1.25
CA LEU A 162 3.18 -14.74 0.39
C LEU A 162 4.53 -14.25 0.91
N ALA A 163 4.73 -14.28 2.23
CA ALA A 163 5.94 -13.74 2.87
C ALA A 163 7.06 -14.77 3.07
N GLN A 164 6.76 -16.06 2.94
CA GLN A 164 7.75 -17.13 3.12
C GLN A 164 8.81 -17.08 2.02
N LYS A 165 10.04 -17.47 2.39
CA LYS A 165 11.18 -17.64 1.47
C LYS A 165 11.15 -19.02 0.82
#